data_AF-A0AAF0L7G5-F1
#
_entry.id   AF-A0AAF0L7G5-F1
#
_cell.length_a   1.000
_cell.length_b   1.000
_cell.length_c   1.000
_cell.angle_alpha   90.00
_cell.angle_beta   90.00
_cell.angle_gamma   90.00
#
_symmetry.space_group_name_H-M   'P 1'
#
loop_
_entity.id
_entity.type
_entity.pdbx_description
1 polymer ?
#
loop_
_entity_poly.entity_id
_entity_poly.type
_entity_poly.pdbx_seq_one_letter_code
_entity_poly.pdbx_strand_id
1 'polypeptide(L)'
;MTALDLVRARADELMGAHLGHGTWTFAFDHAKTRAGQCDFAKRRITVSRHLAARFSDADVDQVLLHEIAHALSGARAGHGPSWRRTAAAIGYTGSRLHDGPIASELAPWVGTCPAGHEHFRYRTPTRPLACARCSRRFDERNRITWRRRDARTMASV
;
A
#
# COMPACT_ATOMS: atom_id res chain seq x y z
N MET A 1 -6.77 -16.24 19.82
CA MET A 1 -6.87 -15.78 18.44
C MET A 1 -6.05 -14.50 18.32
N THR A 2 -5.03 -14.47 17.46
CA THR A 2 -4.13 -13.31 17.28
C THR A 2 -4.70 -12.31 16.28
N ALA A 3 -4.16 -11.08 16.24
CA ALA A 3 -4.53 -10.10 15.22
C ALA A 3 -4.36 -10.66 13.79
N LEU A 4 -3.33 -11.48 13.56
CA LEU A 4 -3.12 -12.10 12.25
C LEU A 4 -4.10 -13.24 11.96
N ASP A 5 -4.63 -13.91 12.98
CA ASP A 5 -5.70 -14.89 12.79
C ASP A 5 -7.01 -14.19 12.38
N LEU A 6 -7.30 -13.02 12.97
CA LEU A 6 -8.44 -12.18 12.58
C LEU A 6 -8.33 -11.73 11.12
N VAL A 7 -7.17 -11.23 10.71
CA VAL A 7 -6.94 -10.83 9.30
C VAL A 7 -7.08 -12.01 8.34
N ARG A 8 -6.62 -13.21 8.73
CA ARG A 8 -6.79 -14.41 7.89
C ARG A 8 -8.26 -14.80 7.76
N ALA A 9 -9.03 -14.79 8.85
CA ALA A 9 -10.45 -15.09 8.82
C ALA A 9 -11.21 -14.07 7.96
N ARG A 10 -10.88 -12.79 8.10
CA ARG A 10 -11.48 -11.72 7.30
C ARG A 10 -11.14 -11.84 5.81
N ALA A 11 -9.91 -12.22 5.49
CA ALA A 11 -9.51 -12.50 4.12
C ALA A 11 -10.30 -13.67 3.52
N ASP A 12 -10.49 -14.75 4.26
CA ASP A 12 -11.29 -15.90 3.80
C ASP A 12 -12.76 -15.51 3.51
N GLU A 13 -13.36 -14.71 4.39
CA GLU A 13 -14.73 -14.19 4.22
C GLU A 13 -14.87 -13.34 2.96
N LEU A 14 -14.03 -12.30 2.80
CA LEU A 14 -14.11 -11.39 1.65
C LEU A 14 -13.75 -12.08 0.34
N MET A 15 -12.74 -12.95 0.35
CA MET A 15 -12.37 -13.72 -0.83
C MET A 15 -13.47 -14.71 -1.21
N GLY A 16 -14.08 -15.40 -0.23
CA GLY A 16 -15.23 -16.26 -0.47
C GLY A 16 -16.40 -15.51 -1.09
N ALA A 17 -16.75 -14.34 -0.54
CA ALA A 17 -17.86 -13.52 -1.01
C ALA A 17 -17.68 -12.98 -2.44
N HIS A 18 -16.46 -12.64 -2.85
CA HIS A 18 -16.22 -11.95 -4.13
C HIS A 18 -15.56 -12.82 -5.21
N LEU A 19 -14.69 -13.76 -4.84
CA LEU A 19 -13.94 -14.60 -5.77
C LEU A 19 -14.46 -16.05 -5.81
N GLY A 20 -15.32 -16.42 -4.86
CA GLY A 20 -15.73 -17.80 -4.61
C GLY A 20 -14.68 -18.59 -3.81
N HIS A 21 -15.15 -19.53 -3.00
CA HIS A 21 -14.27 -20.34 -2.15
C HIS A 21 -13.32 -21.23 -2.99
N GLY A 22 -12.05 -21.29 -2.57
CA GLY A 22 -11.04 -22.18 -3.16
C GLY A 22 -10.50 -21.76 -4.53
N THR A 23 -10.97 -20.67 -5.13
CA THR A 23 -10.47 -20.19 -6.44
C THR A 23 -9.17 -19.40 -6.30
N TRP A 24 -9.00 -18.73 -5.16
CA TRP A 24 -7.82 -17.97 -4.76
C TRP A 24 -7.40 -18.35 -3.35
N THR A 25 -6.12 -18.14 -3.03
CA THR A 25 -5.55 -18.42 -1.70
C THR A 25 -5.08 -17.14 -1.01
N PHE A 26 -5.09 -17.14 0.32
CA PHE A 26 -4.57 -16.05 1.14
C PHE A 26 -3.24 -16.44 1.82
N ALA A 27 -2.30 -15.51 1.91
CA ALA A 27 -1.11 -15.66 2.75
C ALA A 27 -0.61 -14.32 3.31
N PHE A 28 0.21 -14.37 4.35
CA PHE A 28 1.00 -13.20 4.74
C PHE A 28 2.34 -13.18 4.01
N ASP A 29 2.85 -11.98 3.73
CA ASP A 29 4.23 -11.77 3.29
C ASP A 29 5.00 -10.83 4.23
N HIS A 30 6.26 -10.55 3.91
CA HIS A 30 7.15 -9.69 4.69
C HIS A 30 7.44 -8.35 4.02
N ALA A 31 6.58 -7.88 3.10
CA ALA A 31 6.78 -6.60 2.43
C ALA A 31 6.75 -5.44 3.43
N LYS A 32 7.69 -4.50 3.32
CA LYS A 32 7.78 -3.34 4.23
C LYS A 32 7.24 -2.05 3.61
N THR A 33 6.92 -2.09 2.32
CA THR A 33 6.61 -0.91 1.50
C THR A 33 5.25 -0.98 0.81
N ARG A 34 4.59 -2.15 0.82
CA ARG A 34 3.25 -2.37 0.25
C ARG A 34 2.40 -3.13 1.26
N ALA A 35 1.13 -2.77 1.34
CA ALA A 35 0.18 -3.35 2.27
C ALA A 35 -0.33 -4.72 1.80
N GLY A 36 -0.63 -4.85 0.50
CA GLY A 36 -1.10 -6.07 -0.13
C GLY A 36 -0.36 -6.41 -1.42
N GLN A 37 -0.74 -7.54 -2.02
CA GLN A 37 -0.43 -7.89 -3.41
C GLN A 37 -1.39 -8.96 -3.95
N CYS A 38 -1.83 -8.75 -5.19
CA CYS A 38 -2.48 -9.75 -6.03
C CYS A 38 -1.44 -10.47 -6.93
N ASP A 39 -1.21 -11.76 -6.69
CA ASP A 39 -0.36 -12.63 -7.51
C ASP A 39 -1.22 -13.51 -8.41
N PHE A 40 -1.39 -13.09 -9.67
CA PHE A 40 -2.20 -13.82 -10.66
C PHE A 40 -1.63 -15.19 -11.01
N ALA A 41 -0.30 -15.35 -11.06
CA ALA A 41 0.32 -16.61 -11.45
C ALA A 41 0.02 -17.71 -10.44
N LYS A 42 -0.02 -17.35 -9.15
CA LYS A 42 -0.35 -18.28 -8.06
C LYS A 42 -1.81 -18.23 -7.62
N ARG A 43 -2.63 -17.34 -8.21
CA ARG A 43 -3.97 -16.99 -7.74
C ARG A 43 -3.98 -16.79 -6.22
N ARG A 44 -3.12 -15.88 -5.77
CA ARG A 44 -2.90 -15.63 -4.34
C ARG A 44 -2.97 -14.16 -4.02
N ILE A 45 -3.69 -13.82 -2.96
CA ILE A 45 -3.68 -12.50 -2.35
C ILE A 45 -2.80 -12.56 -1.12
N THR A 46 -1.91 -11.58 -0.97
CA THR A 46 -1.10 -11.44 0.24
C THR A 46 -1.31 -10.11 0.92
N VAL A 47 -1.16 -10.11 2.25
CA VAL A 47 -1.07 -8.91 3.07
C VAL A 47 0.27 -8.94 3.81
N SER A 48 0.91 -7.78 3.97
CA SER A 48 2.14 -7.68 4.74
C SER A 48 1.88 -7.95 6.23
N ARG A 49 2.59 -8.92 6.79
CA ARG A 49 2.55 -9.23 8.22
C ARG A 49 2.95 -8.04 9.09
N HIS A 50 3.92 -7.23 8.63
CA HIS A 50 4.42 -6.08 9.38
C HIS A 50 3.41 -4.95 9.45
N LEU A 51 2.57 -4.84 8.43
CA LEU A 51 1.62 -3.75 8.30
C LEU A 51 0.25 -4.12 8.87
N ALA A 52 -0.18 -5.38 8.70
CA ALA A 52 -1.40 -5.91 9.31
C ALA A 52 -1.44 -5.72 10.83
N ALA A 53 -0.30 -5.82 11.52
CA ALA A 53 -0.22 -5.62 12.96
C ALA A 53 -0.44 -4.15 13.42
N ARG A 54 -0.51 -3.20 12.49
CA ARG A 54 -0.65 -1.76 12.76
C ARG A 54 -1.95 -1.16 12.24
N PHE A 55 -2.73 -1.96 11.52
CA PHE A 55 -3.92 -1.49 10.83
C PHE A 55 -5.15 -1.73 11.69
N SER A 56 -6.11 -0.82 11.58
CA SER A 56 -7.47 -1.11 12.02
C SER A 56 -8.08 -2.19 11.13
N ASP A 57 -9.11 -2.88 11.62
CA ASP A 57 -9.85 -3.87 10.82
C ASP A 57 -10.41 -3.24 9.53
N ALA A 58 -10.84 -1.98 9.59
CA ALA A 58 -11.30 -1.22 8.44
C ALA A 58 -10.18 -0.98 7.40
N ASP A 59 -8.96 -0.70 7.83
CA ASP A 59 -7.82 -0.55 6.93
C ASP A 59 -7.44 -1.89 6.28
N VAL A 60 -7.48 -2.99 7.04
CA VAL A 60 -7.26 -4.34 6.52
C VAL A 60 -8.28 -4.67 5.44
N ASP A 61 -9.56 -4.37 5.67
CA ASP A 61 -10.61 -4.55 4.67
C ASP A 61 -10.32 -3.79 3.38
N GLN A 62 -9.88 -2.53 3.48
CA GLN A 62 -9.55 -1.74 2.29
C GLN A 62 -8.32 -2.28 1.53
N VAL A 63 -7.35 -2.89 2.22
CA VAL A 63 -6.25 -3.61 1.56
C VAL A 63 -6.77 -4.84 0.83
N LEU A 64 -7.57 -5.67 1.51
CA LEU A 64 -8.11 -6.90 0.92
C LEU A 64 -8.99 -6.60 -0.29
N LEU A 65 -9.92 -5.64 -0.17
CA LEU A 65 -10.79 -5.22 -1.26
C LEU A 65 -10.00 -4.65 -2.44
N HIS A 66 -8.88 -3.94 -2.21
CA HIS A 66 -7.99 -3.48 -3.28
C HIS A 66 -7.43 -4.66 -4.10
N GLU A 67 -6.90 -5.67 -3.43
CA GLU A 67 -6.29 -6.83 -4.08
C GLU A 67 -7.34 -7.75 -4.72
N ILE A 68 -8.52 -7.89 -4.10
CA ILE A 68 -9.68 -8.60 -4.67
C ILE A 68 -10.17 -7.88 -5.94
N ALA A 69 -10.24 -6.55 -5.94
CA ALA A 69 -10.60 -5.80 -7.14
C ALA A 69 -9.61 -6.02 -8.28
N HIS A 70 -8.31 -6.17 -7.99
CA HIS A 70 -7.33 -6.59 -8.99
C HIS A 70 -7.63 -7.99 -9.53
N ALA A 71 -7.84 -8.97 -8.64
CA ALA A 71 -8.18 -10.34 -9.03
C ALA A 71 -9.39 -10.41 -9.96
N LEU A 72 -10.45 -9.65 -9.67
CA LEU A 72 -11.67 -9.57 -10.47
C LEU A 72 -11.51 -8.84 -11.80
N SER A 73 -10.67 -7.80 -11.84
CA SER A 73 -10.52 -6.94 -13.03
C SER A 73 -9.51 -7.47 -14.05
N GLY A 74 -8.65 -8.41 -13.63
CA GLY A 74 -7.63 -9.02 -14.46
C GLY A 74 -6.32 -8.24 -14.51
N ALA A 75 -5.23 -8.95 -14.79
CA ALA A 75 -3.84 -8.48 -14.64
C ALA A 75 -3.49 -7.23 -15.48
N ARG A 76 -4.19 -7.01 -16.59
CA ARG A 76 -3.92 -5.87 -17.50
C ARG A 76 -4.71 -4.60 -17.14
N ALA A 77 -5.67 -4.69 -16.20
CA ALA A 77 -6.52 -3.55 -15.88
C ALA A 77 -5.78 -2.43 -15.13
N GLY A 78 -4.74 -2.76 -14.38
CA GLY A 78 -4.12 -1.83 -13.42
C GLY A 78 -5.20 -1.20 -12.51
N HIS A 79 -5.05 0.07 -12.16
CA HIS A 79 -6.11 0.88 -11.54
C HIS A 79 -7.00 1.59 -12.56
N GLY A 80 -7.16 1.02 -13.76
CA GLY A 80 -7.93 1.58 -14.87
C GLY A 80 -9.45 1.59 -14.63
N PRO A 81 -10.25 2.04 -15.62
CA PRO A 81 -11.70 2.18 -15.45
C PRO A 81 -12.43 0.91 -15.01
N SER A 82 -12.02 -0.26 -15.51
CA SER A 82 -12.60 -1.54 -15.09
C SER A 82 -12.37 -1.78 -13.60
N TRP A 83 -11.13 -1.63 -13.16
CA TRP A 83 -10.78 -1.79 -11.76
C TRP A 83 -11.48 -0.80 -10.85
N ARG A 84 -11.58 0.47 -11.23
CA ARG A 84 -12.28 1.49 -10.40
C ARG A 84 -13.75 1.15 -10.20
N ARG A 85 -14.44 0.70 -11.27
CA ARG A 85 -15.83 0.26 -11.18
C ARG A 85 -15.99 -0.95 -10.27
N THR A 86 -15.15 -1.97 -10.46
CA THR A 86 -15.16 -3.18 -9.64
C THR A 86 -14.86 -2.87 -8.17
N ALA A 87 -13.82 -2.09 -7.90
CA ALA A 87 -13.42 -1.71 -6.55
C ALA A 87 -14.57 -0.97 -5.84
N ALA A 88 -15.15 0.05 -6.47
CA ALA A 88 -16.30 0.77 -5.92
C ALA A 88 -17.49 -0.17 -5.65
N ALA A 89 -17.78 -1.11 -6.57
CA ALA A 89 -18.89 -2.06 -6.44
C ALA A 89 -18.73 -3.03 -5.26
N ILE A 90 -17.49 -3.35 -4.86
CA ILE A 90 -17.22 -4.23 -3.71
C ILE A 90 -16.95 -3.45 -2.41
N GLY A 91 -17.27 -2.16 -2.37
CA GLY A 91 -17.18 -1.34 -1.15
C GLY A 91 -15.78 -0.79 -0.84
N TYR A 92 -14.87 -0.82 -1.82
CA TYR A 92 -13.61 -0.12 -1.68
C TYR A 92 -13.81 1.39 -1.89
N THR A 93 -13.32 2.20 -0.95
CA THR A 93 -13.62 3.63 -0.87
C THR A 93 -12.47 4.54 -1.28
N GLY A 94 -11.35 3.99 -1.75
CA GLY A 94 -10.22 4.84 -2.16
C GLY A 94 -9.40 5.39 -0.97
N SER A 95 -9.51 4.75 0.21
CA SER A 95 -8.65 5.03 1.37
C SER A 95 -7.17 4.88 1.05
N ARG A 96 -6.46 6.00 0.83
CA ARG A 96 -5.02 6.31 1.08
C ARG A 96 -3.92 5.27 0.77
N LEU A 97 -4.11 3.98 1.05
CA LEU A 97 -3.29 2.81 0.77
C LEU A 97 -2.87 2.61 -0.70
N HIS A 98 -3.38 3.42 -1.62
CA HIS A 98 -3.30 3.18 -3.05
C HIS A 98 -2.00 3.69 -3.63
N ASP A 99 -1.39 4.66 -2.95
CA ASP A 99 -0.08 5.22 -3.27
C ASP A 99 0.71 5.72 -2.02
N GLY A 100 0.14 5.68 -0.79
CA GLY A 100 0.81 6.06 0.48
C GLY A 100 -0.18 6.53 1.55
N PRO A 101 -0.12 6.02 2.80
CA PRO A 101 0.53 6.74 3.93
C PRO A 101 1.43 5.84 4.79
N ILE A 102 1.23 4.54 4.72
CA ILE A 102 1.99 3.57 5.52
C ILE A 102 3.41 3.41 4.97
N ALA A 103 3.53 3.50 3.64
CA ALA A 103 4.82 3.61 2.98
C ALA A 103 5.59 4.88 3.41
N SER A 104 4.88 5.97 3.70
CA SER A 104 5.49 7.24 4.12
C SER A 104 5.79 7.30 5.62
N GLU A 105 4.96 6.73 6.49
CA GLU A 105 5.20 6.66 7.93
C GLU A 105 6.43 5.83 8.26
N LEU A 106 6.60 4.72 7.53
CA LEU A 106 7.69 3.77 7.73
C LEU A 106 8.92 4.02 6.86
N ALA A 107 8.86 5.03 5.99
CA ALA A 107 10.02 5.43 5.23
C ALA A 107 11.10 5.95 6.19
N PRO A 108 12.30 5.33 6.22
CA PRO A 108 13.40 5.81 7.03
C PRO A 108 13.90 7.18 6.56
N TRP A 109 13.59 7.60 5.34
CA TRP A 109 14.00 8.88 4.80
C TRP A 109 12.80 9.75 4.47
N VAL A 110 12.81 10.96 4.99
CA VAL A 110 11.82 11.99 4.68
C VAL A 110 12.49 13.19 4.09
N GLY A 111 11.95 13.64 2.98
CA GLY A 111 12.43 14.77 2.21
C GLY A 111 11.40 15.88 2.20
N THR A 112 11.86 17.12 2.22
CA THR A 112 10.98 18.30 2.05
C THR A 112 11.61 19.22 1.01
N CYS A 113 10.80 19.72 0.07
CA CYS A 113 11.22 20.76 -0.87
C CYS A 113 10.94 22.17 -0.32
N PRO A 114 11.51 23.26 -0.88
CA PRO A 114 11.26 24.63 -0.40
C PRO A 114 9.79 25.07 -0.41
N ALA A 115 8.96 24.48 -1.27
CA ALA A 115 7.52 24.73 -1.30
C ALA A 115 6.71 23.92 -0.24
N GLY A 116 7.37 23.14 0.62
CA GLY A 116 6.73 22.40 1.70
C GLY A 116 6.20 21.00 1.36
N HIS A 117 6.31 20.53 0.10
CA HIS A 117 5.91 19.16 -0.24
C HIS A 117 6.80 18.11 0.43
N GLU A 118 6.18 17.10 1.05
CA GLU A 118 6.87 15.96 1.64
C GLU A 118 7.10 14.81 0.64
N HIS A 119 8.22 14.13 0.82
CA HIS A 119 8.66 13.00 0.03
C HIS A 119 9.21 11.90 0.94
N PHE A 120 9.06 10.65 0.53
CA PHE A 120 9.40 9.50 1.38
C PHE A 120 10.24 8.50 0.60
N ARG A 121 11.29 7.95 1.22
CA ARG A 121 12.13 6.91 0.61
C ARG A 121 12.53 5.83 1.60
N TYR A 122 12.60 4.61 1.08
CA TYR A 122 13.11 3.44 1.80
C TYR A 122 14.60 3.21 1.64
N ARG A 123 15.15 3.63 0.50
CA ARG A 123 16.58 3.55 0.21
C ARG A 123 17.22 4.91 0.49
N THR A 124 18.46 4.88 0.96
CA THR A 124 19.29 6.07 1.13
C THR A 124 19.30 6.90 -0.16
N PRO A 125 18.97 8.20 -0.10
CA PRO A 125 19.12 9.10 -1.23
C PRO A 125 20.61 9.29 -1.53
N THR A 126 21.07 8.80 -2.68
CA THR A 126 22.49 8.87 -3.07
C THR A 126 22.79 9.97 -4.11
N ARG A 127 21.75 10.65 -4.62
CA ARG A 127 21.85 11.71 -5.63
C ARG A 127 20.89 12.86 -5.29
N PRO A 128 21.18 14.11 -5.72
CA PRO A 128 20.23 15.21 -5.64
C PRO A 128 18.92 14.86 -6.35
N LEU A 129 17.80 15.15 -5.71
CA LEU A 129 16.46 14.97 -6.26
C LEU A 129 15.70 16.29 -6.11
N ALA A 130 14.86 16.61 -7.09
CA ALA A 130 14.01 17.79 -7.09
C ALA A 130 12.52 17.39 -7.09
N CYS A 131 11.68 18.26 -6.54
CA CYS A 131 10.25 18.00 -6.41
C CYS A 131 9.54 18.00 -7.77
N ALA A 132 9.09 16.81 -8.20
CA ALA A 132 8.33 16.62 -9.44
C ALA A 132 6.96 17.33 -9.45
N ARG A 133 6.43 17.68 -8.26
CA ARG A 133 5.19 18.47 -8.13
C ARG A 133 5.43 19.95 -8.42
N CYS A 134 6.60 20.48 -8.08
CA CYS A 134 6.98 21.86 -8.40
C CYS A 134 7.38 22.02 -9.87
N SER A 135 8.07 21.03 -10.45
CA SER A 135 8.44 21.02 -11.86
C SER A 135 8.69 19.60 -12.35
N ARG A 136 8.29 19.30 -13.59
CA ARG A 136 8.55 17.98 -14.20
C ARG A 136 10.02 17.76 -14.59
N ARG A 137 10.83 18.83 -14.66
CA ARG A 137 12.28 18.76 -14.90
C ARG A 137 13.03 19.00 -13.60
N PHE A 138 14.26 18.49 -13.53
CA PHE A 138 15.15 18.80 -12.41
C PHE A 138 15.44 20.30 -12.38
N ASP A 139 15.25 20.91 -11.21
CA ASP A 139 15.58 22.30 -10.92
C ASP A 139 16.10 22.35 -9.47
N GLU A 140 17.29 22.90 -9.28
CA GLU A 140 17.96 23.01 -7.98
C GLU A 140 17.12 23.83 -6.98
N ARG A 141 16.30 24.79 -7.46
CA ARG A 141 15.38 25.57 -6.62
C ARG A 141 14.30 24.71 -5.95
N ASN A 142 14.04 23.52 -6.50
CA ASN A 142 13.08 22.56 -5.99
C ASN A 142 13.74 21.37 -5.32
N ARG A 143 15.04 21.47 -5.00
CA ARG A 143 15.81 20.38 -4.41
C ARG A 143 15.20 19.92 -3.09
N ILE A 144 15.11 18.60 -2.93
CA ILE A 144 14.57 17.95 -1.75
C ILE A 144 15.70 17.79 -0.73
N THR A 145 15.49 18.33 0.46
CA THR A 145 16.38 18.13 1.62
C THR A 145 15.91 16.92 2.40
N TRP A 146 16.80 15.95 2.61
CA TRP A 146 16.48 14.67 3.22
C TRP A 146 16.98 14.58 4.66
N ARG A 147 16.14 14.00 5.53
CA ARG A 147 16.49 13.58 6.89
C ARG A 147 16.17 12.11 7.06
N ARG A 148 17.00 11.41 7.84
CA ARG A 148 16.69 10.05 8.27
C ARG A 148 15.85 10.12 9.54
N ARG A 149 14.76 9.36 9.60
CA ARG A 149 13.96 9.13 10.80
C ARG A 149 14.60 8.03 11.63
N ASP A 150 14.62 8.22 12.94
CA ASP A 150 15.11 7.22 13.87
C ASP A 150 14.08 6.10 14.03
N ALA A 151 14.56 4.87 14.24
CA ALA A 151 13.68 3.71 14.41
C ALA A 151 12.69 3.85 15.58
N ARG A 152 13.02 4.68 16.58
CA ARG A 152 12.20 4.94 17.76
C ARG A 152 11.03 5.88 17.48
N THR A 153 11.17 6.82 16.54
CA THR A 153 10.11 7.79 16.17
C THR A 153 9.07 7.19 15.23
N MET A 154 9.41 6.12 14.50
CA MET A 154 8.51 5.44 13.56
C MET A 154 7.52 4.46 14.24
N ALA A 155 7.62 4.26 15.56
CA ALA A 155 6.84 3.26 16.31
C ALA A 155 5.82 3.86 17.29
N SER A 156 5.63 5.18 17.28
CA SER A 156 4.78 5.91 18.25
C SER A 156 3.53 6.54 17.63
N VAL A 157 3.03 5.98 16.53
CA VAL A 157 1.75 6.39 15.92
C VAL A 157 0.85 5.16 15.82
#